data_AF-A0A2G2L3T5-F1
#
_entry.id   AF-A0A2G2L3T5-F1
#
_cell.length_a   1.000
_cell.length_b   1.000
_cell.length_c   1.000
_cell.angle_alpha   90.00
_cell.angle_beta   90.00
_cell.angle_gamma   90.00
#
_symmetry.space_group_name_H-M   'P 1'
#
loop_
_entity.id
_entity.type
_entity.pdbx_description
1 polymer ?
#
loop_
_entity_poly.entity_id
_entity_poly.type
_entity_poly.pdbx_seq_one_letter_code
_entity_poly.pdbx_strand_id
1 'polypeptide(L)'
;MMFFKRTFYNLTLNKISRQTKLTSKVILAIKVFLLTCAMASSNLYADVLPMPIVNNVNQSADTPKLGLDMQKVEDQYGEPTQRIDAVGEPPITRWIYPTFTVFFEHDKVLHSVIHRS
;
A
#
# COMPACT_ATOMS: atom_id res chain seq x y z
N MET A 1 -54.38 16.22 70.89
CA MET A 1 -53.69 16.71 69.68
C MET A 1 -52.77 15.62 69.12
N MET A 2 -53.28 14.66 68.32
CA MET A 2 -52.54 13.44 67.97
C MET A 2 -52.63 13.06 66.47
N PHE A 3 -52.87 14.04 65.59
CA PHE A 3 -53.08 13.77 64.15
C PHE A 3 -51.99 14.36 63.22
N PHE A 4 -51.02 15.13 63.73
CA PHE A 4 -50.08 15.85 62.85
C PHE A 4 -48.76 15.13 62.57
N LYS A 5 -48.41 14.07 63.32
CA LYS A 5 -47.13 13.35 63.11
C LYS A 5 -47.16 12.31 61.99
N ARG A 6 -48.32 11.77 61.62
CA ARG A 6 -48.40 10.62 60.69
C ARG A 6 -48.11 10.98 59.22
N THR A 7 -48.28 12.25 58.84
CA THR A 7 -48.09 12.72 57.46
C THR A 7 -46.62 13.06 57.14
N PHE A 8 -45.86 13.56 58.13
CA PHE A 8 -44.46 13.96 57.92
C PHE A 8 -43.49 12.76 57.79
N TYR A 9 -43.76 11.63 58.45
CA TYR A 9 -42.89 10.43 58.32
C TYR A 9 -43.00 9.74 56.95
N ASN A 10 -44.16 9.77 56.30
CA ASN A 10 -44.33 9.13 54.99
C ASN A 10 -43.70 9.93 53.84
N LEU A 11 -43.61 11.27 53.98
CA LEU A 11 -42.97 12.14 53.00
C LEU A 11 -41.43 12.05 53.05
N THR A 12 -40.86 11.90 54.25
CA THR A 12 -39.40 11.78 54.43
C THR A 12 -38.86 10.43 53.96
N LEU A 13 -39.56 9.33 54.24
CA LEU A 13 -39.13 7.98 53.80
C LEU A 13 -39.26 7.77 52.27
N ASN A 14 -40.25 8.37 51.62
CA ASN A 14 -40.39 8.33 50.16
C ASN A 14 -39.29 9.14 49.46
N LYS A 15 -38.88 10.28 50.04
CA LYS A 15 -37.78 11.10 49.51
C LYS A 15 -36.43 10.38 49.59
N ILE A 16 -36.15 9.68 50.68
CA ILE A 16 -34.89 8.93 50.88
C ILE A 16 -34.82 7.71 49.95
N SER A 17 -35.90 6.94 49.81
CA SER A 17 -35.94 5.78 48.89
C SER A 17 -35.94 6.15 47.39
N ARG A 18 -36.47 7.33 47.03
CA ARG A 18 -36.34 7.87 45.66
C ARG A 18 -34.93 8.37 45.37
N GLN A 19 -34.28 9.05 46.32
CA GLN A 19 -32.90 9.54 46.16
C GLN A 19 -31.89 8.39 46.02
N THR A 20 -31.98 7.33 46.84
CA THR A 20 -31.08 6.17 46.75
C THR A 20 -31.29 5.34 45.46
N LYS A 21 -32.51 5.29 44.93
CA LYS A 21 -32.80 4.65 43.63
C LYS A 21 -32.35 5.50 42.44
N LEU A 22 -32.40 6.82 42.53
CA LEU A 22 -32.00 7.74 41.47
C LEU A 22 -30.48 7.76 41.31
N THR A 23 -29.72 7.80 42.40
CA THR A 23 -28.25 7.75 42.35
C THR A 23 -27.73 6.41 41.83
N SER A 24 -28.36 5.29 42.20
CA SER A 24 -28.02 3.96 41.68
C SER A 24 -28.28 3.83 40.17
N LYS A 25 -29.40 4.36 39.66
CA LYS A 25 -29.70 4.39 38.21
C LYS A 25 -28.73 5.28 37.42
N VAL A 26 -28.31 6.41 37.99
CA VAL A 26 -27.32 7.30 37.35
C VAL A 26 -25.93 6.65 37.30
N ILE A 27 -25.50 6.00 38.38
CA ILE A 27 -24.24 5.23 38.41
C ILE A 27 -24.29 4.07 37.42
N LEU A 28 -25.43 3.38 37.30
CA LEU A 28 -25.64 2.33 36.31
C LEU A 28 -25.60 2.89 34.88
N ALA A 29 -26.23 4.03 34.61
CA ALA A 29 -26.21 4.68 33.30
C ALA A 29 -24.79 5.14 32.90
N ILE A 30 -24.00 5.66 33.83
CA ILE A 30 -22.59 6.04 33.59
C ILE A 30 -21.75 4.80 33.29
N LYS A 31 -21.94 3.70 34.03
CA LYS A 31 -21.24 2.43 33.74
C LYS A 31 -21.62 1.86 32.39
N VAL A 32 -22.90 1.89 32.02
CA VAL A 32 -23.37 1.45 30.71
C VAL A 32 -22.79 2.32 29.61
N PHE A 33 -22.76 3.64 29.80
CA PHE A 33 -22.20 4.58 28.83
C PHE A 33 -20.68 4.39 28.64
N LEU A 34 -19.93 4.22 29.74
CA LEU A 34 -18.50 3.92 29.69
C LEU A 34 -18.22 2.55 29.05
N LEU A 35 -19.07 1.56 29.31
CA LEU A 35 -18.95 0.23 28.72
C LEU A 35 -19.21 0.25 27.21
N THR A 36 -20.16 1.06 26.73
CA THR A 36 -20.45 1.18 25.29
C THR A 36 -19.34 1.89 24.52
N CYS A 37 -18.63 2.84 25.15
CA CYS A 37 -17.53 3.56 24.48
C CYS A 37 -16.29 2.68 24.28
N ALA A 38 -16.05 1.72 25.18
CA ALA A 38 -14.92 0.79 25.09
C ALA A 38 -15.01 -0.24 23.95
N MET A 39 -16.17 -0.37 23.29
CA MET A 39 -16.38 -1.36 22.21
C MET A 39 -16.15 -0.80 20.80
N ALA A 40 -15.75 0.46 20.65
CA ALA A 40 -15.59 1.12 19.35
C ALA A 40 -14.20 0.93 18.71
N SER A 41 -13.53 -0.20 18.92
CA SER A 41 -12.27 -0.52 18.25
C SER A 41 -12.55 -1.08 16.85
N SER A 42 -12.47 -0.22 15.83
CA SER A 42 -12.40 -0.67 14.44
C SER A 42 -11.00 -1.19 14.12
N ASN A 43 -10.92 -2.43 13.66
CA ASN A 43 -9.67 -2.97 13.12
C ASN A 43 -9.46 -2.37 11.72
N LEU A 44 -8.36 -1.65 11.51
CA LEU A 44 -7.92 -1.24 10.17
C LEU A 44 -7.26 -2.44 9.49
N TYR A 45 -7.82 -2.90 8.37
CA TYR A 45 -7.21 -3.95 7.55
C TYR A 45 -6.42 -3.27 6.43
N ALA A 46 -5.09 -3.44 6.43
CA ALA A 46 -4.24 -3.02 5.32
C ALA A 46 -3.98 -4.24 4.44
N ASP A 47 -4.45 -4.20 3.19
CA ASP A 47 -4.23 -5.26 2.22
C ASP A 47 -2.91 -5.03 1.48
N VAL A 48 -2.09 -6.08 1.39
CA VAL A 48 -0.83 -6.07 0.66
C VAL A 48 -1.04 -6.89 -0.61
N LEU A 49 -1.28 -6.20 -1.73
CA LEU A 49 -1.36 -6.84 -3.03
C LEU A 49 0.05 -7.21 -3.50
N PRO A 50 0.40 -8.50 -3.65
CA PRO A 50 1.66 -8.90 -4.26
C PRO A 50 1.61 -8.50 -5.73
N MET A 51 2.45 -7.56 -6.12
CA MET A 51 2.66 -7.27 -7.53
C MET A 51 3.36 -8.50 -8.15
N PRO A 52 2.82 -9.10 -9.21
CA PRO A 52 3.53 -10.15 -9.93
C PRO A 52 4.82 -9.54 -10.44
N ILE A 53 5.95 -10.07 -9.97
CA ILE A 53 7.24 -9.79 -10.59
C ILE A 53 7.15 -10.42 -11.97
N VAL A 54 6.91 -9.61 -13.00
CA VAL A 54 7.12 -10.04 -14.38
C VAL A 54 8.63 -10.19 -14.54
N ASN A 55 9.11 -11.37 -14.18
CA ASN A 55 10.41 -11.85 -14.57
C ASN A 55 10.36 -11.93 -16.10
N ASN A 56 10.75 -10.85 -16.78
CA ASN A 56 11.12 -10.87 -18.20
C ASN A 56 12.46 -11.64 -18.34
N VAL A 57 12.51 -12.84 -17.77
CA VAL A 57 13.59 -13.80 -17.92
C VAL A 57 13.37 -14.39 -19.29
N ASN A 58 14.04 -13.77 -20.26
CA ASN A 58 14.38 -14.36 -21.54
C ASN A 58 13.18 -14.93 -22.30
N GLN A 59 12.49 -14.05 -23.06
CA GLN A 59 12.14 -14.53 -24.39
C GLN A 59 13.46 -14.98 -25.01
N SER A 60 13.57 -16.25 -25.37
CA SER A 60 14.74 -16.91 -25.96
C SER A 60 15.11 -16.35 -27.34
N ALA A 61 15.00 -15.03 -27.52
CA ALA A 61 15.48 -14.32 -28.67
C ALA A 61 16.99 -14.15 -28.51
N ASP A 62 17.72 -14.58 -29.54
CA ASP A 62 19.14 -14.36 -29.68
C ASP A 62 19.40 -12.85 -29.75
N THR A 63 19.62 -12.24 -28.60
CA THR A 63 19.85 -10.80 -28.45
C THR A 63 21.02 -10.57 -27.49
N PRO A 64 21.79 -9.48 -27.68
CA PRO A 64 22.88 -9.11 -26.79
C PRO A 64 22.44 -9.05 -25.33
N LYS A 65 23.22 -9.70 -24.47
CA LYS A 65 23.03 -9.65 -23.02
C LYS A 65 23.43 -8.29 -22.46
N LEU A 66 22.77 -7.89 -21.37
CA LEU A 66 23.12 -6.71 -20.58
C LEU A 66 24.63 -6.70 -20.24
N GLY A 67 25.29 -5.56 -20.43
CA GLY A 67 26.70 -5.34 -20.11
C GLY A 67 27.70 -5.91 -21.13
N LEU A 68 27.24 -6.43 -22.28
CA LEU A 68 28.14 -6.85 -23.36
C LEU A 68 28.77 -5.62 -24.04
N ASP A 69 30.01 -5.74 -24.51
CA ASP A 69 30.71 -4.67 -25.22
C ASP A 69 30.14 -4.47 -26.64
N MET A 70 30.11 -3.22 -27.13
CA MET A 70 29.71 -2.90 -28.51
C MET A 70 30.45 -3.76 -29.54
N GLN A 71 31.78 -3.91 -29.40
CA GLN A 71 32.59 -4.74 -30.30
C GLN A 71 32.15 -6.22 -30.28
N LYS A 72 31.84 -6.77 -29.09
CA LYS A 72 31.37 -8.16 -28.98
C LYS A 72 29.98 -8.34 -29.58
N VAL A 73 29.13 -7.31 -29.53
CA VAL A 73 27.83 -7.32 -30.21
C VAL A 73 28.04 -7.38 -31.71
N GLU A 74 28.91 -6.55 -32.25
CA GLU A 74 29.25 -6.53 -33.67
C GLU A 74 29.88 -7.85 -34.13
N ASP A 75 30.79 -8.44 -33.34
CA ASP A 75 31.42 -9.73 -33.62
C ASP A 75 30.41 -10.90 -33.64
N GLN A 76 29.39 -10.86 -32.78
CA GLN A 76 28.40 -11.95 -32.64
C GLN A 76 27.20 -11.79 -33.57
N TYR A 77 26.74 -10.56 -33.80
CA TYR A 77 25.49 -10.25 -34.51
C TYR A 77 25.73 -9.58 -35.87
N GLY A 78 26.98 -9.22 -36.18
CA GLY A 78 27.36 -8.49 -37.38
C GLY A 78 27.09 -6.99 -37.30
N GLU A 79 27.23 -6.34 -38.45
CA GLU A 79 26.98 -4.92 -38.63
C GLU A 79 25.48 -4.57 -38.47
N PRO A 80 25.13 -3.56 -37.68
CA PRO A 80 23.74 -3.10 -37.58
C PRO A 80 23.29 -2.43 -38.88
N THR A 81 22.00 -2.53 -39.19
CA THR A 81 21.37 -1.84 -40.32
C THR A 81 21.45 -0.33 -40.18
N GLN A 82 21.39 0.18 -38.95
CA GLN A 82 21.51 1.61 -38.67
C GLN A 82 22.17 1.86 -37.30
N ARG A 83 23.10 2.81 -37.25
CA ARG A 83 23.67 3.36 -36.02
C ARG A 83 23.06 4.74 -35.79
N ILE A 84 22.53 4.96 -34.60
CA ILE A 84 21.96 6.24 -34.17
C ILE A 84 22.87 6.79 -33.07
N ASP A 85 23.35 8.00 -33.30
CA ASP A 85 24.29 8.70 -32.44
C ASP A 85 23.76 8.82 -31.00
N ALA A 86 24.71 8.95 -30.08
CA ALA A 86 24.42 9.09 -28.66
C ALA A 86 23.63 10.37 -28.36
N VAL A 87 22.66 10.26 -27.45
CA VAL A 87 21.89 11.41 -26.93
C VAL A 87 21.91 11.39 -25.40
N GLY A 88 22.10 12.57 -24.79
CA GLY A 88 21.97 12.79 -23.35
C GLY A 88 23.25 12.54 -22.54
N GLU A 89 23.09 12.62 -21.22
CA GLU A 89 24.11 12.32 -20.20
C GLU A 89 23.43 11.44 -19.11
N PRO A 90 23.81 10.16 -18.94
CA PRO A 90 24.85 9.46 -19.69
C PRO A 90 24.50 9.25 -21.17
N PRO A 91 25.50 9.13 -22.06
CA PRO A 91 25.27 9.03 -23.50
C PRO A 91 24.63 7.68 -23.86
N ILE A 92 23.45 7.72 -24.49
CA ILE A 92 22.75 6.52 -24.95
C ILE A 92 22.82 6.40 -26.47
N THR A 93 23.58 5.42 -26.96
CA THR A 93 23.71 5.06 -28.38
C THR A 93 22.70 3.97 -28.72
N ARG A 94 22.16 3.97 -29.95
CA ARG A 94 21.20 2.94 -30.39
C ARG A 94 21.64 2.32 -31.70
N TRP A 95 21.71 1.00 -31.75
CA TRP A 95 21.94 0.25 -32.98
C TRP A 95 20.70 -0.58 -33.34
N ILE A 96 20.30 -0.52 -34.61
CA ILE A 96 19.13 -1.21 -35.14
C ILE A 96 19.59 -2.39 -35.98
N TYR A 97 19.13 -3.59 -35.61
CA TYR A 97 19.25 -4.83 -36.38
C TYR A 97 17.90 -5.18 -37.03
N PRO A 98 17.85 -6.15 -37.96
CA PRO A 98 16.59 -6.52 -38.60
C PRO A 98 15.48 -6.94 -37.62
N THR A 99 15.82 -7.69 -36.59
CA THR A 99 14.86 -8.31 -35.65
C THR A 99 14.80 -7.64 -34.28
N PHE A 100 15.79 -6.83 -33.92
CA PHE A 100 15.87 -6.16 -32.62
C PHE A 100 16.63 -4.85 -32.69
N THR A 101 16.50 -4.04 -31.65
CA THR A 101 17.27 -2.83 -31.42
C THR A 101 18.02 -2.96 -30.11
N VAL A 102 19.31 -2.66 -30.11
CA VAL A 102 20.16 -2.67 -28.90
C VAL A 102 20.53 -1.23 -28.53
N PHE A 103 20.44 -0.94 -27.24
CA PHE A 103 20.77 0.33 -26.62
C PHE A 103 22.06 0.15 -25.83
N PHE A 104 22.97 1.12 -25.97
CA PHE A 104 24.23 1.14 -25.25
C PHE A 104 24.32 2.39 -24.40
N GLU A 105 24.83 2.24 -23.19
CA GLU A 105 25.36 3.35 -22.40
C GLU A 105 26.89 3.29 -22.51
N HIS A 106 27.51 4.36 -23.00
CA HIS A 106 28.91 4.34 -23.42
C HIS A 106 29.19 3.20 -24.42
N ASP A 107 29.94 2.17 -24.01
CA ASP A 107 30.33 1.01 -24.81
C ASP A 107 29.65 -0.30 -24.37
N LYS A 108 28.72 -0.24 -23.41
CA LYS A 108 28.06 -1.42 -22.81
C LYS A 108 26.59 -1.49 -23.17
N VAL A 109 26.10 -2.70 -23.45
CA VAL A 109 24.68 -2.96 -23.66
C VAL A 109 23.89 -2.59 -22.41
N LEU A 110 22.96 -1.66 -22.57
CA LEU A 110 21.98 -1.27 -21.57
C LEU A 110 20.69 -2.09 -21.71
N HIS A 111 20.19 -2.28 -22.94
CA HIS A 111 18.97 -3.05 -23.16
C HIS A 111 18.83 -3.51 -24.61
N SER A 112 18.13 -4.62 -24.83
CA SER A 112 17.81 -5.17 -26.16
C SER A 112 16.30 -5.31 -26.30
N VAL A 113 15.73 -4.72 -27.36
CA VAL A 113 14.28 -4.70 -27.62
C VAL A 113 14.00 -5.42 -28.94
N ILE A 114 13.22 -6.50 -28.88
CA ILE A 114 12.78 -7.25 -30.05
C ILE A 114 11.67 -6.48 -30.76
N HIS A 115 11.75 -6.39 -32.10
CA HIS A 115 10.68 -5.82 -32.89
C HIS A 115 9.47 -6.77 -32.86
N ARG A 116 8.29 -6.27 -32.47
CA ARG A 116 7.07 -7.06 -32.60
C ARG A 116 6.66 -7.10 -34.08
N SER A 117 6.47 -8.30 -34.61
CA SER A 117 5.87 -8.56 -35.92
C SER A 117 4.36 -8.35 -35.90
#